data_AF-A0A2E0WP31-F1
#
_entry.id   AF-A0A2E0WP31-F1
#
_cell.length_a   1.000
_cell.length_b   1.000
_cell.length_c   1.000
_cell.angle_alpha   90.00
_cell.angle_beta   90.00
_cell.angle_gamma   90.00
#
_symmetry.space_group_name_H-M   'P 1'
#
loop_
_entity.id
_entity.type
_entity.pdbx_description
1 polymer ?
#
loop_
_entity_poly.entity_id
_entity_poly.type
_entity_poly.pdbx_seq_one_letter_code
_entity_poly.pdbx_strand_id
1 'polypeptide(L)'
;RLRRDKPARKVVKSARWLLLRNQAGLSPPQKVQLNELLAANQALLTVYLLRDELKRLWHYRRRGWAQKAWQNWFEQARDSGIDALQRFARRLGPYLHGILARCQHPLNTSVVEGINNTIKVIKRRAYGYRDEEYFFLKIRAAFPGNAR
;
A
#
# COMPACT_ATOMS: atom_id res chain seq x y z
N ARG A 1 13.25 21.73 12.09
CA ARG A 1 14.33 21.83 13.11
C ARG A 1 15.23 20.58 13.20
N LEU A 2 14.73 19.34 13.01
CA LEU A 2 15.51 18.07 13.08
C LEU A 2 16.57 17.81 11.98
N ARG A 3 16.73 18.69 10.99
CA ARG A 3 17.56 18.40 9.79
C ARG A 3 19.07 18.40 10.07
N ARG A 4 19.49 19.14 11.11
CA ARG A 4 20.90 19.33 11.51
C ARG A 4 21.34 18.44 12.69
N ASP A 5 20.40 17.81 13.38
CA ASP A 5 20.65 16.94 14.54
C ASP A 5 20.75 15.47 14.12
N LYS A 6 21.99 14.93 14.08
CA LYS A 6 22.27 13.55 13.66
C LYS A 6 21.60 12.48 14.53
N PRO A 7 21.71 12.49 15.88
CA PRO A 7 21.05 11.50 16.72
C PRO A 7 19.52 11.56 16.61
N ALA A 8 18.92 12.75 16.66
CA ALA A 8 17.47 12.87 16.53
C ALA A 8 16.97 12.40 15.16
N ARG A 9 17.75 12.63 14.09
CA ARG A 9 17.44 12.11 12.75
C ARG A 9 17.54 10.58 12.65
N LYS A 10 18.46 9.95 13.39
CA LYS A 10 18.57 8.48 13.45
C LYS A 10 17.31 7.88 14.08
N VAL A 11 16.83 8.46 15.17
CA VAL A 11 15.58 8.06 15.86
C VAL A 11 14.37 8.17 14.92
N VAL A 12 14.23 9.28 14.20
CA VAL A 12 13.14 9.46 13.23
C VAL A 12 13.23 8.46 12.06
N LYS A 13 14.45 8.18 11.58
CA LYS A 13 14.65 7.18 10.51
C LYS A 13 14.32 5.76 10.96
N SER A 14 14.70 5.36 12.18
CA SER A 14 14.35 4.04 12.72
C SER A 14 12.85 3.93 13.01
N ALA A 15 12.25 5.00 13.55
CA ALA A 15 10.82 5.10 13.80
C ALA A 15 9.97 4.93 12.53
N ARG A 16 10.42 5.46 11.39
CA ARG A 16 9.72 5.28 10.11
C ARG A 16 9.52 3.80 9.76
N TRP A 17 10.56 2.98 9.91
CA TRP A 17 10.47 1.56 9.59
C TRP A 17 9.57 0.80 10.57
N LEU A 18 9.57 1.19 11.85
CA LEU A 18 8.65 0.64 12.84
C LEU A 18 7.19 0.94 12.48
N LEU A 19 6.90 2.18 12.08
CA LEU A 19 5.56 2.61 11.67
C LEU A 19 5.06 1.93 10.38
N LEU A 20 5.93 1.33 9.57
CA LEU A 20 5.54 0.65 8.33
C LEU A 20 5.30 -0.85 8.52
N ARG A 21 5.76 -1.45 9.61
CA ARG A 21 5.60 -2.88 9.88
C ARG A 21 4.26 -3.17 10.55
N ASN A 22 3.82 -4.42 10.46
CA ASN A 22 2.69 -4.93 11.23
C ASN A 22 3.15 -5.20 12.67
N GLN A 23 2.36 -4.78 13.65
CA GLN A 23 2.69 -4.93 15.08
C GLN A 23 2.97 -6.39 15.48
N ALA A 24 2.28 -7.35 14.85
CA ALA A 24 2.48 -8.79 15.09
C ALA A 24 3.90 -9.27 14.76
N GLY A 25 4.60 -8.62 13.82
CA GLY A 25 5.95 -8.97 13.40
C GLY A 25 7.08 -8.20 14.10
N LEU A 26 6.76 -7.40 15.12
CA LEU A 26 7.73 -6.62 15.88
C LEU A 26 8.28 -7.42 17.07
N SER A 27 9.56 -7.27 17.36
CA SER A 27 10.15 -7.83 18.58
C SER A 27 9.65 -7.07 19.83
N PRO A 28 9.72 -7.66 21.04
CA PRO A 28 9.32 -6.98 22.27
C PRO A 28 9.89 -5.55 22.44
N PRO A 29 11.20 -5.28 22.26
CA PRO A 29 11.73 -3.92 22.39
C PRO A 29 11.20 -2.98 21.31
N GLN A 30 10.96 -3.47 20.09
CA GLN A 30 10.39 -2.67 19.01
C GLN A 30 8.93 -2.27 19.28
N LYS A 31 8.15 -3.13 19.97
CA LYS A 31 6.78 -2.82 20.39
C LYS A 31 6.76 -1.70 21.42
N VAL A 32 7.66 -1.73 22.41
CA VAL A 32 7.79 -0.65 23.41
C VAL A 32 8.12 0.67 22.72
N GLN A 33 9.14 0.67 21.86
CA GLN A 33 9.53 1.86 21.11
C GLN A 33 8.41 2.41 20.20
N LEU A 34 7.62 1.53 19.57
CA LEU A 34 6.46 1.94 18.79
C LEU A 34 5.39 2.58 19.68
N ASN A 35 5.08 1.97 20.82
CA ASN A 35 4.07 2.49 21.74
C ASN A 35 4.45 3.87 22.29
N GLU A 36 5.70 4.07 22.69
CA GLU A 36 6.21 5.37 23.12
C GLU A 36 6.07 6.44 22.03
N LEU A 37 6.44 6.09 20.79
CA LEU A 37 6.32 6.99 19.64
C LEU A 37 4.87 7.38 19.36
N LEU A 38 3.95 6.42 19.41
CA LEU A 38 2.53 6.66 19.16
C LEU A 38 1.89 7.45 20.32
N ALA A 39 2.28 7.18 21.56
CA ALA A 39 1.85 7.95 22.74
C ALA A 39 2.31 9.41 22.68
N ALA A 40 3.50 9.67 22.15
CA ALA A 40 4.04 11.01 22.00
C ALA A 40 3.43 11.80 20.83
N ASN A 41 2.71 11.16 19.91
CA ASN A 41 2.17 11.83 18.72
C ASN A 41 0.81 11.28 18.32
N GLN A 42 -0.24 11.99 18.75
CA GLN A 42 -1.63 11.62 18.47
C GLN A 42 -1.94 11.53 16.97
N ALA A 43 -1.41 12.43 16.14
CA ALA A 43 -1.66 12.38 14.70
C ALA A 43 -1.05 11.13 14.06
N LEU A 44 0.15 10.71 14.49
CA LEU A 44 0.76 9.46 14.04
C LEU A 44 -0.03 8.25 14.53
N LEU A 45 -0.53 8.26 15.76
CA LEU A 45 -1.41 7.21 16.27
C LEU A 45 -2.68 7.07 15.42
N THR A 46 -3.38 8.16 15.14
CA THR A 46 -4.58 8.17 14.30
C THR A 46 -4.30 7.58 12.92
N VAL A 47 -3.23 8.03 12.25
CA VAL A 47 -2.85 7.49 10.93
C VAL A 47 -2.48 6.01 11.02
N TYR A 48 -1.76 5.60 12.06
CA TYR A 48 -1.35 4.22 12.27
C TYR A 48 -2.56 3.29 12.43
N LEU A 49 -3.54 3.68 13.25
CA LEU A 49 -4.77 2.93 13.46
C LEU A 49 -5.62 2.85 12.19
N LEU A 50 -5.84 3.99 11.52
CA LEU A 50 -6.65 4.03 10.30
C LEU A 50 -5.98 3.25 9.15
N ARG A 51 -4.65 3.23 9.07
CA ARG A 51 -3.94 2.34 8.13
C ARG A 51 -4.30 0.88 8.38
N ASP A 52 -4.30 0.43 9.64
CA ASP A 52 -4.56 -0.97 9.97
C ASP A 52 -6.03 -1.35 9.83
N GLU A 53 -6.96 -0.44 10.11
CA GLU A 53 -8.38 -0.64 9.80
C GLU A 53 -8.59 -0.78 8.29
N LEU A 54 -7.97 0.09 7.48
CA LEU A 54 -8.09 0.05 6.02
C LEU A 54 -7.64 -1.30 5.43
N LYS A 55 -6.56 -1.91 5.96
CA LYS A 55 -6.10 -3.23 5.51
C LYS A 55 -7.17 -4.31 5.64
N ARG A 56 -8.09 -4.18 6.60
CA ARG A 56 -9.17 -5.15 6.82
C ARG A 56 -10.14 -5.20 5.63
N LEU A 57 -10.23 -4.15 4.80
CA LEU A 57 -11.05 -4.14 3.59
C LEU A 57 -10.73 -5.33 2.66
N TRP A 58 -9.46 -5.74 2.59
CA TRP A 58 -9.02 -6.88 1.81
C TRP A 58 -9.41 -8.24 2.41
N HIS A 59 -10.05 -8.31 3.57
CA HIS A 59 -10.43 -9.59 4.18
C HIS A 59 -11.95 -9.82 4.20
N TYR A 60 -12.75 -8.85 3.76
CA TYR A 60 -14.19 -9.03 3.63
C TYR A 60 -14.56 -9.93 2.44
N ARG A 61 -15.44 -10.90 2.70
CA ARG A 61 -16.06 -11.75 1.67
C ARG A 61 -17.37 -11.19 1.12
N ARG A 62 -18.07 -10.37 1.91
CA ARG A 62 -19.37 -9.81 1.56
C ARG A 62 -19.24 -8.33 1.24
N ARG A 63 -19.67 -7.93 0.04
CA ARG A 63 -19.56 -6.56 -0.48
C ARG A 63 -20.21 -5.52 0.42
N GLY A 64 -21.41 -5.79 0.95
CA GLY A 64 -22.12 -4.84 1.81
C GLY A 64 -21.37 -4.50 3.10
N TRP A 65 -20.73 -5.50 3.73
CA TRP A 65 -19.91 -5.29 4.92
C TRP A 65 -18.63 -4.50 4.61
N ALA A 66 -17.98 -4.78 3.47
CA ALA A 66 -16.83 -4.01 3.02
C ALA A 66 -17.18 -2.55 2.72
N GLN A 67 -18.34 -2.30 2.11
CA GLN A 67 -18.83 -0.96 1.82
C GLN A 67 -19.12 -0.16 3.09
N LYS A 68 -19.77 -0.78 4.08
CA LYS A 68 -20.02 -0.14 5.39
C LYS A 68 -18.72 0.17 6.12
N ALA A 69 -17.77 -0.77 6.12
CA ALA A 69 -16.45 -0.56 6.72
C ALA A 69 -15.69 0.58 6.03
N TRP A 70 -15.76 0.65 4.69
CA TRP A 70 -15.19 1.76 3.93
C TRP A 70 -15.81 3.11 4.29
N GLN A 71 -17.15 3.19 4.38
CA GLN A 71 -17.85 4.43 4.72
C GLN A 71 -17.42 4.95 6.10
N ASN A 72 -17.46 4.08 7.12
CA ASN A 72 -17.00 4.40 8.46
C ASN A 72 -15.53 4.88 8.47
N TRP A 73 -14.66 4.15 7.77
CA TRP A 73 -13.25 4.52 7.67
C TRP A 73 -13.04 5.86 6.96
N PHE A 74 -13.78 6.11 5.87
CA PHE A 74 -13.67 7.34 5.09
C PHE A 74 -14.13 8.56 5.90
N GLU A 75 -15.21 8.43 6.68
CA GLU A 75 -15.68 9.45 7.61
C GLU A 75 -14.63 9.75 8.68
N GLN A 76 -14.10 8.72 9.36
CA GLN A 76 -13.01 8.91 10.34
C GLN A 76 -11.78 9.57 9.72
N ALA A 77 -11.38 9.18 8.51
CA ALA A 77 -10.25 9.77 7.81
C ALA A 77 -10.51 11.24 7.44
N ARG A 78 -11.73 11.58 7.02
CA ARG A 78 -12.15 12.95 6.73
C ARG A 78 -12.16 13.81 7.99
N ASP A 79 -12.68 13.29 9.08
CA ASP A 79 -12.91 14.03 10.32
C ASP A 79 -11.66 14.03 11.24
N SER A 80 -10.59 13.35 10.83
CA SER A 80 -9.31 13.25 11.57
C SER A 80 -8.58 14.58 11.79
N GLY A 81 -8.88 15.63 11.01
CA GLY A 81 -8.11 16.88 11.01
C GLY A 81 -6.70 16.76 10.42
N ILE A 82 -6.34 15.63 9.81
CA ILE A 82 -4.99 15.38 9.25
C ILE A 82 -5.03 15.51 7.73
N ASP A 83 -4.52 16.62 7.18
CA ASP A 83 -4.55 16.93 5.75
C ASP A 83 -4.01 15.82 4.83
N ALA A 84 -2.96 15.13 5.26
CA ALA A 84 -2.38 14.04 4.50
C ALA A 84 -3.35 12.85 4.39
N LEU A 85 -4.05 12.54 5.49
CA LEU A 85 -4.99 11.43 5.56
C LEU A 85 -6.29 11.75 4.83
N GLN A 86 -6.82 12.96 4.99
CA GLN A 86 -7.99 13.44 4.24
C GLN A 86 -7.74 13.43 2.73
N ARG A 87 -6.58 13.93 2.28
CA ARG A 87 -6.19 13.88 0.85
C ARG A 87 -6.08 12.44 0.35
N PHE A 88 -5.50 11.55 1.15
CA PHE A 88 -5.39 10.14 0.80
C PHE A 88 -6.78 9.49 0.64
N ALA A 89 -7.69 9.70 1.61
CA ALA A 89 -9.05 9.19 1.54
C ALA A 89 -9.79 9.66 0.28
N ARG A 90 -9.73 10.96 -0.04
CA ARG A 90 -10.33 11.53 -1.27
C ARG A 90 -9.78 10.89 -2.55
N ARG A 91 -8.47 10.66 -2.62
CA ARG A 91 -7.84 10.01 -3.78
C ARG A 91 -8.21 8.53 -3.90
N LEU A 92 -8.46 7.86 -2.78
CA LEU A 92 -8.79 6.44 -2.75
C LEU A 92 -10.25 6.17 -3.14
N GLY A 93 -11.16 7.11 -2.84
CA GLY A 93 -12.60 6.99 -3.12
C GLY A 93 -12.99 6.51 -4.53
N PRO A 94 -12.47 7.10 -5.61
CA PRO A 94 -12.77 6.65 -6.98
C PRO A 94 -12.44 5.17 -7.26
N TYR A 95 -11.47 4.61 -6.55
CA TYR A 95 -11.03 3.21 -6.71
C TYR A 95 -11.83 2.22 -5.86
N LEU A 96 -12.82 2.68 -5.08
CA LEU A 96 -13.62 1.83 -4.20
C LEU A 96 -14.26 0.66 -4.94
N HIS A 97 -14.73 0.88 -6.17
CA HIS A 97 -15.35 -0.19 -6.96
C HIS A 97 -14.43 -1.40 -7.13
N GLY A 98 -13.13 -1.17 -7.40
CA GLY A 98 -12.12 -2.22 -7.56
C GLY A 98 -11.74 -2.88 -6.23
N ILE A 99 -11.71 -2.10 -5.14
CA ILE A 99 -11.49 -2.64 -3.78
C ILE A 99 -12.64 -3.59 -3.42
N LEU A 100 -13.89 -3.18 -3.65
CA LEU A 100 -15.08 -3.99 -3.37
C LEU A 100 -15.22 -5.21 -4.31
N ALA A 101 -14.70 -5.13 -5.54
CA ALA A 101 -14.69 -6.26 -6.46
C ALA A 101 -13.89 -7.45 -5.90
N ARG A 102 -12.89 -7.17 -5.04
CA ARG A 102 -12.09 -8.22 -4.42
C ARG A 102 -12.88 -9.15 -3.48
N CYS A 103 -14.03 -8.71 -2.96
CA CYS A 103 -14.92 -9.57 -2.19
C CYS A 103 -15.47 -10.75 -3.01
N GLN A 104 -15.68 -10.53 -4.31
CA GLN A 104 -16.20 -11.55 -5.23
C GLN A 104 -15.07 -12.28 -5.96
N HIS A 105 -14.02 -11.55 -6.31
CA HIS A 105 -12.87 -12.06 -7.05
C HIS A 105 -11.60 -11.83 -6.23
N PRO A 106 -11.12 -12.82 -5.45
CA PRO A 106 -9.95 -12.68 -4.59
C PRO A 106 -8.64 -12.70 -5.40
N LEU A 107 -8.52 -11.78 -6.35
CA LEU A 107 -7.34 -11.60 -7.18
C LEU A 107 -6.20 -11.05 -6.32
N ASN A 108 -5.00 -11.55 -6.58
CA ASN A 108 -3.75 -11.01 -6.08
C ASN A 108 -2.99 -10.36 -7.26
N THR A 109 -1.97 -9.56 -6.93
CA THR A 109 -1.14 -8.91 -7.95
C THR A 109 -0.01 -9.79 -8.45
N SER A 110 0.17 -11.02 -7.92
CA SER A 110 1.39 -11.82 -8.18
C SER A 110 1.54 -12.19 -9.66
N VAL A 111 0.45 -12.53 -10.34
CA VAL A 111 0.47 -12.84 -11.78
C VAL A 111 0.86 -11.60 -12.59
N VAL A 112 0.21 -10.46 -12.32
CA VAL A 112 0.49 -9.18 -12.99
C VAL A 112 1.93 -8.72 -12.72
N GLU A 113 2.41 -8.90 -11.49
CA GLU A 113 3.81 -8.61 -11.11
C GLU A 113 4.80 -9.53 -11.82
N GLY A 114 4.49 -10.82 -11.94
CA GLY A 114 5.28 -11.78 -12.71
C GLY A 114 5.40 -11.35 -14.17
N ILE A 115 4.28 -11.01 -14.80
CA ILE A 115 4.24 -10.48 -16.17
C ILE A 115 5.10 -9.22 -16.28
N ASN A 116 4.88 -8.25 -15.38
CA ASN A 116 5.64 -7.00 -15.36
C ASN A 116 7.15 -7.23 -15.20
N ASN A 117 7.56 -8.22 -14.41
CA ASN A 117 8.96 -8.56 -14.22
C ASN A 117 9.59 -9.16 -15.47
N THR A 118 8.88 -10.05 -16.17
CA THR A 118 9.33 -10.59 -17.47
C THR A 118 9.45 -9.48 -18.51
N ILE A 119 8.46 -8.57 -18.60
CA ILE A 119 8.53 -7.40 -19.49
C ILE A 119 9.76 -6.53 -19.17
N LYS A 120 10.03 -6.28 -17.88
CA LYS A 120 11.24 -5.57 -17.45
C LYS A 120 12.52 -6.32 -17.82
N VAL A 121 12.55 -7.65 -17.78
CA VAL A 121 13.69 -8.46 -18.22
C VAL A 121 13.90 -8.33 -19.72
N ILE A 122 12.83 -8.43 -20.53
CA ILE A 122 12.88 -8.25 -21.99
C ILE A 122 13.47 -6.89 -22.33
N LYS A 123 12.95 -5.82 -21.71
CA LYS A 123 13.47 -4.45 -21.88
C LYS A 123 14.96 -4.34 -21.50
N ARG A 124 15.38 -4.92 -20.37
CA ARG A 124 16.77 -4.87 -19.88
C ARG A 124 17.73 -5.62 -20.80
N ARG A 125 17.35 -6.79 -21.33
CA ARG A 125 18.19 -7.59 -22.22
C ARG A 125 18.48 -6.89 -23.56
N ALA A 126 17.54 -6.08 -24.03
CA ALA A 126 17.69 -5.31 -25.26
C ALA A 126 18.45 -3.97 -25.07
N TYR A 127 18.80 -3.60 -23.84
CA TYR A 127 19.30 -2.26 -23.51
C TYR A 127 18.33 -1.12 -23.94
N GLY A 128 17.02 -1.44 -23.97
CA GLY A 128 15.98 -0.55 -24.48
C GLY A 128 15.60 -0.82 -25.93
N TYR A 129 14.34 -0.58 -26.26
CA TYR A 129 13.82 -0.65 -27.63
C TYR A 129 13.57 0.77 -28.12
N ARG A 130 13.92 1.05 -29.39
CA ARG A 130 13.62 2.32 -30.06
C ARG A 130 12.24 2.31 -30.72
N ASP A 131 11.74 1.12 -31.04
CA ASP A 131 10.46 0.86 -31.68
C ASP A 131 9.53 0.20 -30.65
N GLU A 132 8.41 0.87 -30.37
CA GLU A 132 7.39 0.38 -29.45
C GLU A 132 6.63 -0.83 -30.01
N GLU A 133 6.35 -0.86 -31.31
CA GLU A 133 5.65 -1.99 -31.94
C GLU A 133 6.49 -3.26 -31.83
N TYR A 134 7.79 -3.15 -32.11
CA TYR A 134 8.70 -4.27 -31.95
C TYR A 134 8.84 -4.71 -30.47
N PHE A 135 8.81 -3.75 -29.53
CA PHE A 135 8.78 -4.09 -28.11
C PHE A 135 7.49 -4.85 -27.73
N PHE A 136 6.33 -4.39 -28.17
CA PHE A 136 5.06 -5.08 -27.96
C PHE A 136 5.02 -6.45 -28.63
N LEU A 137 5.63 -6.60 -29.82
CA LEU A 137 5.79 -7.88 -30.49
C LEU A 137 6.59 -8.87 -29.62
N LYS A 138 7.70 -8.42 -29.01
CA LYS A 138 8.49 -9.25 -28.08
C LYS A 138 7.72 -9.60 -26.81
N ILE A 139 6.90 -8.70 -26.28
CA ILE A 139 6.02 -8.98 -25.14
C ILE A 139 5.00 -10.05 -25.53
N ARG A 140 4.27 -9.89 -26.65
CA ARG A 140 3.28 -10.86 -27.13
C ARG A 140 3.90 -12.24 -27.38
N ALA A 141 5.09 -12.29 -27.96
CA ALA A 141 5.82 -13.54 -28.16
C ALA A 141 6.20 -14.24 -26.84
N ALA A 142 6.47 -13.49 -25.77
CA ALA A 142 6.77 -14.05 -24.45
C ALA A 142 5.51 -14.51 -23.68
N PHE A 143 4.33 -14.07 -24.09
CA PHE A 143 3.04 -14.42 -23.51
C PHE A 143 2.04 -14.81 -24.60
N PRO A 144 2.21 -15.97 -25.26
CA PRO A 144 1.33 -16.38 -26.38
C PRO A 144 -0.13 -16.67 -25.97
N GLY A 145 -0.48 -16.50 -24.69
CA GLY A 145 -1.74 -16.93 -24.10
C GLY A 145 -1.72 -18.41 -23.78
N ASN A 146 -2.62 -18.86 -22.89
CA ASN A 146 -2.91 -20.28 -22.81
C ASN A 146 -3.64 -20.64 -24.10
N ALA A 147 -3.08 -21.56 -24.89
CA ALA A 147 -3.86 -22.27 -25.90
C ALA A 147 -5.01 -22.95 -25.15
N ARG A 148 -6.21 -22.38 -25.28
CA ARG A 148 -7.44 -23.05 -24.87
C ARG A 148 -7.82 -24.05 -25.95
#